data_AF-A0A426U2A3-F1
#
_entry.id   AF-A0A426U2A3-F1
#
_cell.length_a   1.000
_cell.length_b   1.000
_cell.length_c   1.000
_cell.angle_alpha   90.00
_cell.angle_beta   90.00
_cell.angle_gamma   90.00
#
_symmetry.space_group_name_H-M   'P 1'
#
loop_
_entity.id
_entity.type
_entity.pdbx_description
1 polymer ?
#
loop_
_entity_poly.entity_id
_entity_poly.type
_entity_poly.pdbx_seq_one_letter_code
_entity_poly.pdbx_strand_id
1 'polypeptide(L)'
;MLAENTSLRSDGQLRSLYMPFDPLLFFGGNGGGDQFAFVRTPERDDVVVWDHETDSRNWISPSLESFLGSALGSGVKIGIADCSLTE
;
A
#
# COMPACT_ATOMS: atom_id res chain seq x y z
N MET A 1 5.48 -6.68 -5.79
CA MET A 1 4.01 -6.57 -5.60
C MET A 1 3.27 -7.84 -5.15
N LEU A 2 3.15 -8.91 -5.95
CA LEU A 2 2.38 -10.11 -5.51
C LEU A 2 3.05 -10.81 -4.32
N ALA A 3 4.35 -11.12 -4.43
CA ALA A 3 5.11 -11.75 -3.37
C ALA A 3 5.09 -10.93 -2.07
N GLU A 4 5.25 -9.61 -2.15
CA GLU A 4 5.16 -8.72 -0.97
C GLU A 4 3.77 -8.76 -0.32
N ASN A 5 2.71 -8.67 -1.12
CA ASN A 5 1.33 -8.79 -0.62
C ASN A 5 1.10 -10.15 0.06
N THR A 6 1.69 -11.22 -0.47
CA THR A 6 1.65 -12.54 0.17
C THR A 6 2.41 -12.53 1.48
N SER A 7 3.67 -12.07 1.50
CA SER A 7 4.51 -12.00 2.70
C SER A 7 3.86 -11.18 3.82
N LEU A 8 3.33 -9.99 3.51
CA LEU A 8 2.63 -9.14 4.48
C LEU A 8 1.44 -9.87 5.15
N ARG A 9 0.73 -10.73 4.42
CA ARG A 9 -0.41 -11.49 4.96
C ARG A 9 -0.01 -12.79 5.64
N SER A 10 1.07 -13.45 5.21
CA SER A 10 1.45 -14.77 5.71
C SER A 10 2.47 -14.76 6.83
N ASP A 11 3.28 -13.69 6.95
CA ASP A 11 4.33 -13.61 7.94
C ASP A 11 3.77 -13.48 9.37
N GLY A 12 4.10 -14.43 10.23
CA GLY A 12 3.60 -14.50 11.61
C GLY A 12 4.12 -13.37 12.52
N GLN A 13 5.31 -12.83 12.25
CA GLN A 13 5.85 -11.69 13.00
C GLN A 13 5.08 -10.43 12.64
N LEU A 14 4.87 -10.17 11.35
CA LEU A 14 4.12 -8.99 10.89
C LEU A 14 2.67 -9.01 11.40
N ARG A 15 2.02 -10.17 11.41
CA ARG A 15 0.67 -10.34 11.97
C ARG A 15 0.59 -10.14 13.48
N SER A 16 1.71 -10.26 14.19
CA SER A 16 1.78 -10.03 15.64
C SER A 16 2.04 -8.56 15.98
N LEU A 17 2.57 -7.79 15.02
CA LEU A 17 2.92 -6.38 15.18
C LEU A 17 1.84 -5.43 14.64
N TYR A 18 1.15 -5.82 13.57
CA TYR A 18 0.25 -4.95 12.83
C TYR A 18 -1.18 -5.51 12.77
N MET A 19 -2.17 -4.63 12.55
CA MET A 19 -3.51 -5.11 12.23
C MET A 19 -3.49 -5.90 10.91
N PRO A 20 -4.45 -6.83 10.71
CA PRO A 20 -4.48 -7.68 9.54
C PRO A 20 -4.47 -6.90 8.21
N PHE A 21 -3.72 -7.41 7.25
CA PHE A 21 -3.61 -6.85 5.90
C PHE A 21 -4.61 -7.46 4.91
N ASP A 22 -5.42 -8.43 5.33
CA ASP A 22 -6.49 -9.03 4.49
C ASP A 22 -7.44 -8.01 3.85
N PRO A 23 -7.82 -6.89 4.53
CA PRO A 23 -8.68 -5.88 3.92
C PRO A 23 -8.00 -5.03 2.85
N LEU A 24 -6.67 -5.13 2.66
CA LEU A 24 -5.87 -4.23 1.83
C LEU A 24 -5.20 -4.96 0.67
N LEU A 25 -5.05 -4.27 -0.47
CA LEU A 25 -4.23 -4.70 -1.60
C LEU A 25 -3.21 -3.61 -1.94
N PHE A 26 -1.94 -3.87 -1.63
CA PHE A 26 -0.85 -2.92 -1.83
C PHE A 26 -0.41 -2.84 -3.28
N PHE A 27 -0.15 -1.62 -3.78
CA PHE A 27 0.21 -1.38 -5.18
C PHE A 27 1.45 -0.47 -5.38
N GLY A 28 2.03 0.06 -4.30
CA GLY A 28 3.26 0.86 -4.37
C GLY A 28 3.59 1.50 -3.04
N GLY A 29 4.70 2.21 -2.96
CA GLY A 29 5.14 2.89 -1.73
C GLY A 29 5.85 4.21 -2.01
N ASN A 30 6.17 4.94 -0.95
CA ASN A 30 6.88 6.24 -1.03
C ASN A 30 8.42 6.10 -0.96
N GLY A 31 8.94 4.88 -0.80
CA GLY A 31 10.37 4.60 -0.63
C GLY A 31 10.89 4.72 0.80
N GLY A 32 10.06 5.16 1.75
CA GLY A 32 10.37 5.26 3.17
C GLY A 32 9.78 4.12 4.03
N GLY A 33 9.12 3.14 3.41
CA GLY A 33 8.46 2.02 4.10
C GLY A 33 6.94 2.11 4.08
N ASP A 34 6.37 3.30 3.86
CA ASP A 34 4.92 3.45 3.75
C ASP A 34 4.42 2.92 2.40
N GLN A 35 3.27 2.25 2.46
CA GLN A 35 2.70 1.56 1.31
C GLN A 35 1.29 2.06 1.01
N PHE A 36 1.00 2.31 -0.26
CA PHE A 36 -0.32 2.64 -0.78
C PHE A 36 -1.11 1.36 -1.07
N ALA A 37 -2.39 1.36 -0.72
CA ALA A 37 -3.27 0.22 -0.89
C ALA A 37 -4.69 0.58 -1.30
N PHE A 38 -5.34 -0.34 -2.02
CA PHE A 38 -6.79 -0.38 -2.18
C PHE A 38 -7.44 -1.05 -0.98
N VAL A 39 -8.65 -0.60 -0.63
CA VAL A 39 -9.50 -1.30 0.34
C VAL A 39 -10.37 -2.33 -0.38
N ARG A 40 -10.18 -3.61 -0.04
CA ARG A 40 -10.89 -4.75 -0.64
C ARG A 40 -11.98 -5.33 0.26
N THR A 41 -11.97 -5.00 1.56
CA THR A 41 -13.00 -5.47 2.51
C THR A 41 -13.42 -4.36 3.48
N PRO A 42 -14.66 -3.82 3.36
CA PRO A 42 -15.55 -3.97 2.20
C PRO A 42 -14.93 -3.34 0.95
N GLU A 43 -15.24 -3.90 -0.22
CA GLU A 43 -14.73 -3.39 -1.50
C GLU A 43 -15.19 -1.95 -1.74
N ARG A 44 -14.22 -1.09 -2.05
CA ARG A 44 -14.40 0.34 -2.35
C ARG A 44 -13.22 0.84 -3.16
N ASP A 45 -13.40 1.97 -3.84
CA ASP A 45 -12.37 2.55 -4.71
C ASP A 45 -11.29 3.35 -3.94
N ASP A 46 -11.47 3.52 -2.64
CA ASP A 46 -10.58 4.29 -1.77
C ASP A 46 -9.12 3.82 -1.85
N VAL A 47 -8.23 4.80 -1.89
CA VAL A 47 -6.80 4.62 -1.69
C VAL A 47 -6.42 5.08 -0.29
N VAL A 48 -5.73 4.20 0.43
CA VAL A 48 -5.16 4.48 1.75
C VAL A 48 -3.64 4.42 1.69
N VAL A 49 -2.97 5.12 2.61
CA VAL A 49 -1.57 4.88 2.94
C VAL A 49 -1.48 4.18 4.29
N TRP A 50 -0.71 3.09 4.32
CA TRP A 50 -0.29 2.43 5.55
C TRP A 50 1.05 3.01 5.99
N ASP A 51 1.07 3.58 7.19
CA ASP A 51 2.26 4.04 7.90
C ASP A 51 2.85 2.86 8.68
N HIS A 52 4.06 2.46 8.30
CA HIS A 52 4.70 1.26 8.86
C HIS A 52 5.25 1.45 10.28
N GLU A 53 5.43 2.70 10.73
CA GLU A 53 5.91 3.02 12.06
C GLU A 53 4.77 3.01 13.07
N THR A 54 3.59 3.50 12.68
CA THR A 54 2.44 3.68 13.57
C THR A 54 1.31 2.68 13.37
N ASP A 55 1.38 1.86 12.32
CA ASP A 55 0.30 1.00 11.82
C ASP A 55 -0.99 1.75 11.42
N SER A 56 -0.90 3.06 11.22
CA SER A 56 -2.04 3.88 10.81
C SER A 56 -2.42 3.59 9.36
N ARG A 57 -3.72 3.60 9.07
CA ARG A 57 -4.29 3.42 7.72
C ARG A 57 -5.09 4.66 7.35
N ASN A 58 -4.41 5.62 6.73
CA ASN A 58 -4.98 6.94 6.46
C ASN A 58 -5.59 6.97 5.06
N TRP A 59 -6.85 7.40 4.96
CA TRP A 59 -7.49 7.66 3.67
C TRP A 59 -6.87 8.88 3.00
N ILE A 60 -6.44 8.72 1.75
CA ILE A 60 -5.75 9.79 1.01
C ILE A 60 -6.42 10.15 -0.31
N SER A 61 -7.28 9.29 -0.85
CA SER A 61 -7.98 9.57 -2.09
C SER A 61 -9.22 8.68 -2.26
N PRO A 62 -10.31 9.19 -2.87
CA PRO A 62 -11.51 8.39 -3.15
C PRO A 62 -11.34 7.37 -4.27
N SER A 63 -10.31 7.49 -5.12
CA SER A 63 -10.08 6.59 -6.25
C SER A 63 -8.63 6.61 -6.71
N LEU A 64 -8.21 5.55 -7.43
CA LEU A 64 -6.90 5.53 -8.09
C LEU A 64 -6.73 6.71 -9.06
N GLU A 65 -7.78 7.06 -9.81
CA GLU A 65 -7.74 8.16 -10.77
C GLU A 65 -7.48 9.50 -10.06
N SER A 66 -8.20 9.78 -8.97
CA SER A 66 -7.99 11.00 -8.17
C SER A 66 -6.58 11.04 -7.57
N PHE A 67 -6.08 9.90 -7.10
CA PHE A 67 -4.73 9.76 -6.57
C PHE A 67 -3.68 10.06 -7.64
N LEU A 68 -3.76 9.41 -8.81
CA LEU A 68 -2.82 9.61 -9.91
C LEU A 68 -2.89 11.03 -10.48
N GLY A 69 -4.08 11.59 -10.67
CA GLY A 69 -4.25 12.96 -11.11
C GLY A 69 -3.58 13.96 -10.17
N SER A 70 -3.71 13.73 -8.86
CA SER A 70 -3.02 14.55 -7.85
C SER A 70 -1.51 14.34 -7.86
N ALA A 71 -1.03 13.09 -7.92
CA ALA A 71 0.39 12.76 -7.88
C ALA A 71 1.15 13.31 -9.10
N LEU A 72 0.57 13.15 -10.29
CA LEU A 72 1.14 13.66 -11.54
C LEU A 72 1.10 15.20 -11.59
N GLY A 73 0.06 15.82 -11.02
CA GLY A 73 -0.03 17.28 -10.91
C GLY A 73 0.91 17.89 -9.85
N SER A 74 1.29 17.12 -8.83
CA SER A 74 2.11 17.58 -7.70
C SER A 74 3.59 17.17 -7.77
N GLY A 75 3.98 16.32 -8.73
CA GLY A 75 5.34 15.80 -8.85
C GLY A 75 5.71 14.75 -7.79
N VAL A 76 4.73 14.15 -7.13
CA VAL A 76 4.94 13.06 -6.16
C VAL A 76 5.47 11.82 -6.89
N LYS A 77 6.60 11.29 -6.42
CA LYS A 77 7.14 10.02 -6.90
C LYS A 77 6.45 8.86 -6.20
N ILE A 78 5.67 8.09 -6.94
CA ILE A 78 5.15 6.82 -6.48
C ILE A 78 6.17 5.75 -6.87
N GLY A 79 6.79 5.12 -5.87
CA GLY A 79 7.64 3.95 -6.09
C GLY A 79 6.75 2.76 -6.41
N ILE A 80 6.67 2.39 -7.68
CA ILE A 80 6.10 1.11 -8.08
C ILE A 80 7.25 0.11 -7.93
N ALA A 81 7.14 -0.81 -6.98
CA ALA A 81 8.18 -1.82 -6.75
C ALA A 81 8.41 -2.62 -8.05
N ASP A 82 9.57 -2.41 -8.67
CA ASP A 82 10.03 -3.16 -9.81
C ASP A 82 10.42 -4.55 -9.32
N CYS A 83 9.70 -5.59 -9.75
CA CYS A 83 10.10 -6.97 -9.51
C CYS A 83 11.26 -7.37 -10.44
N SER A 84 12.40 -6.68 -10.33
CA SER A 84 13.67 -7.22 -10.79
C SER A 84 14.23 -8.11 -9.69
N LEU A 85 14.04 -9.41 -9.87
CA LEU A 85 14.83 -10.43 -9.20
C LEU A 85 16.32 -10.14 -9.48
N THR A 86 17.05 -9.63 -8.49
CA THR A 86 18.50 -9.83 -8.46
C THR A 86 18.78 -11.17 -7.79
N GLU A 87 19.39 -12.03 -8.62
CA GLU A 87 20.03 -13.35 -8.45
C GLU A 87 20.27 -13.88 -7.03
#